data_AF-A0A7C5XWL2-F1
#
_entry.id   AF-A0A7C5XWL2-F1
#
_cell.length_a   1.000
_cell.length_b   1.000
_cell.length_c   1.000
_cell.angle_alpha   90.00
_cell.angle_beta   90.00
_cell.angle_gamma   90.00
#
_symmetry.space_group_name_H-M   'P 1'
#
loop_
_entity.id
_entity.type
_entity.pdbx_description
1 polymer ?
#
loop_
_entity_poly.entity_id
_entity_poly.type
_entity_poly.pdbx_seq_one_letter_code
_entity_poly.pdbx_strand_id
1 'polypeptide(L)'
;MGRGVVAGLKSAEPELRRRQLARFLEAVEILPFGLAEARAAAEIRAGLEAVGRAIGPIDTLIAGVAVAASGILVPRNTVEFGRVSGLRVESWY
;
A
#
# COMPACT_ATOMS: atom_id res chain seq x y z
N MET A 1 14.79 15.61 6.80
CA MET A 1 15.75 14.77 6.06
C MET A 1 15.00 13.54 5.54
N GLY A 2 14.20 13.73 4.47
CA GLY A 2 13.27 12.73 3.97
C GLY A 2 13.89 11.89 2.87
N ARG A 3 14.23 10.64 3.17
CA ARG A 3 14.53 9.62 2.15
C ARG A 3 13.34 8.66 2.09
N GLY A 4 12.26 9.16 1.50
CA GLY A 4 11.11 8.37 1.12
C GLY A 4 11.51 7.32 0.09
N VAL A 5 11.01 6.11 0.30
CA VAL A 5 11.23 4.93 -0.54
C VAL A 5 10.51 5.15 -1.88
N VAL A 6 11.13 5.91 -2.78
CA VAL A 6 10.81 5.92 -4.22
C VAL A 6 12.14 5.75 -4.94
N ALA A 7 12.75 4.58 -4.86
CA ALA A 7 14.14 4.45 -5.30
C ALA A 7 14.56 3.08 -5.86
N GLY A 8 13.64 2.32 -6.48
CA GLY A 8 14.03 1.16 -7.27
C GLY A 8 14.71 1.55 -8.60
N LEU A 9 14.14 2.55 -9.29
CA LEU A 9 14.56 2.94 -10.66
C LEU A 9 15.36 4.25 -10.72
N LYS A 10 15.43 5.01 -9.62
CA LYS A 10 16.19 6.28 -9.51
C LYS A 10 17.48 6.15 -8.68
N SER A 11 17.95 4.92 -8.45
CA SER A 11 19.12 4.63 -7.61
C SER A 11 20.44 4.89 -8.34
N ALA A 12 21.48 5.34 -7.63
CA ALA A 12 22.85 5.45 -8.15
C ALA A 12 23.45 4.08 -8.55
N GLU A 13 22.89 2.99 -8.01
CA GLU A 13 23.22 1.61 -8.37
C GLU A 13 21.92 0.84 -8.68
N PRO A 14 21.39 0.95 -9.91
CA PRO A 14 20.10 0.37 -10.30
C PRO A 14 20.10 -1.17 -10.26
N GLU A 15 21.21 -1.80 -10.68
CA GLU A 15 21.30 -3.25 -10.86
C GLU A 15 21.31 -4.00 -9.52
N LEU A 16 22.06 -3.51 -8.53
CA LEU A 16 22.08 -4.11 -7.18
C LEU A 16 20.70 -4.05 -6.53
N ARG A 17 20.04 -2.90 -6.62
CA ARG A 17 18.68 -2.68 -6.10
C ARG A 17 17.66 -3.59 -6.79
N ARG A 18 17.76 -3.74 -8.10
CA ARG A 18 16.89 -4.64 -8.88
C ARG A 18 17.06 -6.09 -8.43
N ARG A 19 18.29 -6.54 -8.19
CA ARG A 19 18.57 -7.90 -7.66
C ARG A 19 18.05 -8.12 -6.24
N GLN A 20 18.20 -7.12 -5.37
CA GLN A 20 17.64 -7.19 -4.00
C GLN A 20 16.11 -7.26 -4.04
N LEU A 21 15.46 -6.44 -4.87
CA LEU A 21 14.01 -6.48 -5.05
C LEU A 21 13.55 -7.82 -5.61
N ALA A 22 14.20 -8.35 -6.66
CA ALA A 22 13.85 -9.64 -7.24
C ALA A 22 13.88 -10.76 -6.20
N ARG A 23 14.96 -10.86 -5.42
CA ARG A 23 15.07 -11.85 -4.33
C ARG A 23 14.00 -11.69 -3.25
N PHE A 24 13.62 -10.46 -2.94
CA PHE A 24 12.53 -10.23 -1.99
C PHE A 24 11.19 -10.71 -2.55
N LEU A 25 10.91 -10.42 -3.82
CA LEU A 25 9.67 -10.81 -4.49
C LEU A 25 9.51 -12.33 -4.62
N GLU A 26 10.60 -13.09 -4.63
CA GLU A 26 10.57 -14.56 -4.58
C GLU A 26 10.03 -15.12 -3.25
N ALA A 27 10.06 -14.33 -2.17
CA ALA A 27 9.68 -14.78 -0.83
C ALA A 27 8.28 -14.32 -0.39
N VAL A 28 7.55 -13.60 -1.24
CA VAL A 28 6.22 -13.04 -0.92
C VAL A 28 5.20 -13.40 -1.99
N GLU A 29 3.95 -13.50 -1.58
CA GLU A 29 2.84 -13.58 -2.53
C GLU A 29 2.55 -12.20 -3.13
N ILE A 30 2.38 -12.15 -4.45
CA ILE A 30 1.99 -10.94 -5.16
C ILE A 30 0.49 -11.01 -5.42
N LEU A 31 -0.27 -10.20 -4.69
CA LEU A 31 -1.71 -10.06 -4.92
C LEU A 31 -1.98 -9.24 -6.19
N PRO A 32 -2.92 -9.67 -7.04
CA PRO A 32 -3.31 -8.91 -8.22
C PRO A 32 -4.09 -7.64 -7.83
N PHE A 33 -4.18 -6.70 -8.77
CA PHE A 33 -5.12 -5.59 -8.70
C PHE A 33 -6.18 -5.78 -9.79
N GLY A 34 -7.30 -6.40 -9.43
CA GLY A 34 -8.42 -6.69 -10.31
C GLY A 34 -9.66 -5.86 -9.95
N LEU A 35 -10.83 -6.39 -10.32
CA LEU A 35 -12.09 -5.68 -10.15
C LEU A 35 -12.52 -5.57 -8.68
N ALA A 36 -12.23 -6.59 -7.86
CA ALA A 36 -12.58 -6.58 -6.43
C ALA A 36 -11.78 -5.51 -5.67
N GLU A 37 -10.46 -5.46 -5.92
CA GLU A 37 -9.54 -4.51 -5.31
C GLU A 37 -9.86 -3.07 -5.77
N ALA A 38 -10.19 -2.89 -7.05
CA ALA A 38 -10.60 -1.60 -7.59
C ALA A 38 -11.91 -1.09 -6.99
N ARG A 39 -12.91 -1.96 -6.80
CA ARG A 39 -14.17 -1.60 -6.13
C ARG A 39 -13.93 -1.19 -4.68
N ALA A 40 -13.18 -2.00 -3.93
CA ALA A 40 -12.82 -1.68 -2.55
C ALA A 40 -12.08 -0.35 -2.46
N ALA A 41 -11.10 -0.09 -3.34
CA ALA A 41 -10.39 1.19 -3.38
C ALA A 41 -11.32 2.38 -3.68
N ALA A 42 -12.28 2.23 -4.60
CA ALA A 42 -13.24 3.28 -4.94
C ALA A 42 -14.18 3.60 -3.78
N GLU A 43 -14.67 2.57 -3.08
CA GLU A 43 -15.52 2.73 -1.89
C GLU A 43 -14.77 3.43 -0.75
N ILE A 44 -13.53 3.00 -0.49
CA ILE A 44 -12.65 3.64 0.50
C ILE A 44 -12.43 5.11 0.15
N ARG A 45 -12.14 5.41 -1.13
CA ARG A 45 -11.90 6.77 -1.59
C ARG A 45 -13.11 7.67 -1.36
N ALA A 46 -14.27 7.23 -1.85
CA ALA A 46 -15.51 7.98 -1.73
C ALA A 46 -15.87 8.22 -0.26
N GLY A 47 -15.75 7.19 0.59
CA GLY A 47 -16.03 7.30 2.02
C GLY A 47 -15.12 8.30 2.74
N LEU A 48 -13.81 8.29 2.44
CA LEU A 48 -12.85 9.20 3.06
C LEU A 48 -12.97 10.65 2.53
N GLU A 49 -13.24 10.83 1.25
CA GLU A 49 -13.46 12.15 0.66
C GLU A 49 -14.72 12.82 1.22
N ALA A 50 -15.79 12.06 1.41
CA ALA A 50 -17.04 12.57 1.96
C ALA A 50 -16.89 13.19 3.36
N VAL A 51 -15.88 12.76 4.14
CA VAL A 51 -15.59 13.28 5.49
C VAL A 51 -14.32 14.14 5.55
N GLY A 52 -13.72 14.49 4.41
CA GLY A 52 -12.51 15.33 4.34
C GLY A 52 -11.24 14.67 4.90
N ARG A 53 -11.14 13.33 4.86
CA ARG A 53 -10.02 12.55 5.42
C ARG A 53 -9.31 11.66 4.40
N ALA A 54 -9.31 12.06 3.13
CA ALA A 54 -8.65 11.33 2.05
C ALA A 54 -7.20 10.95 2.40
N ILE A 55 -6.78 9.77 1.95
CA ILE A 55 -5.39 9.31 1.98
C ILE A 55 -4.79 9.40 0.57
N GLY A 56 -3.48 9.17 0.45
CA GLY A 56 -2.79 9.20 -0.84
C GLY A 56 -3.47 8.32 -1.88
N PRO A 57 -3.42 8.69 -3.18
CA PRO A 57 -4.07 7.91 -4.23
C PRO A 57 -3.52 6.48 -4.32
N ILE A 58 -2.20 6.28 -4.15
CA ILE A 58 -1.60 4.94 -4.11
C ILE A 58 -1.97 4.20 -2.82
N ASP A 59 -2.00 4.87 -1.68
CA ASP A 59 -2.41 4.28 -0.40
C ASP A 59 -3.86 3.80 -0.44
N THR A 60 -4.73 4.52 -1.15
CA THR A 60 -6.11 4.10 -1.41
C THR A 60 -6.15 2.77 -2.17
N LEU A 61 -5.30 2.60 -3.20
CA LEU A 61 -5.22 1.34 -3.94
C LEU A 61 -4.69 0.20 -3.06
N ILE A 62 -3.64 0.46 -2.28
CA ILE A 62 -3.06 -0.52 -1.34
C ILE A 62 -4.11 -0.94 -0.29
N ALA A 63 -4.87 0.00 0.26
CA ALA A 63 -5.95 -0.27 1.20
C ALA A 63 -7.06 -1.11 0.54
N GLY A 64 -7.41 -0.81 -0.71
CA GLY A 64 -8.37 -1.60 -1.48
C GLY A 64 -7.94 -3.05 -1.67
N VAL A 65 -6.67 -3.30 -2.00
CA VAL A 65 -6.11 -4.66 -2.08
C VAL A 65 -6.22 -5.37 -0.74
N ALA A 66 -5.79 -4.72 0.34
CA ALA A 66 -5.80 -5.32 1.68
C ALA A 66 -7.22 -5.64 2.15
N VAL A 67 -8.20 -4.77 1.90
CA VAL A 67 -9.61 -5.01 2.23
C VAL A 67 -10.19 -6.15 1.40
N ALA A 68 -9.97 -6.16 0.08
CA ALA A 68 -10.47 -7.22 -0.80
C ALA A 68 -9.92 -8.61 -0.43
N ALA A 69 -8.64 -8.67 -0.02
CA ALA A 69 -8.00 -9.90 0.45
C ALA A 69 -8.38 -10.28 1.90
N SER A 70 -9.19 -9.48 2.60
CA SER A 70 -9.43 -9.60 4.04
C SER A 70 -8.12 -9.66 4.85
N GLY A 71 -7.07 -8.97 4.39
CA GLY A 71 -5.72 -9.03 4.95
C GLY A 71 -5.49 -8.12 6.15
N ILE A 72 -4.26 -8.12 6.63
CA ILE A 72 -3.73 -7.15 7.60
C ILE A 72 -2.66 -6.34 6.86
N LEU A 73 -2.81 -5.02 6.82
CA LEU A 73 -1.82 -4.13 6.22
C LEU A 73 -0.75 -3.76 7.25
N VAL A 74 0.51 -3.78 6.85
CA VAL A 74 1.65 -3.37 7.69
C VAL A 74 2.34 -2.13 7.09
N PRO A 75 1.77 -0.92 7.27
CA PRO A 75 2.28 0.29 6.65
C PRO A 75 3.22 1.05 7.58
N ARG A 76 4.20 1.76 6.99
CA ARG A 76 5.07 2.67 7.75
C ARG A 76 4.30 3.80 8.42
N ASN A 77 3.24 4.28 7.76
CA ASN A 77 2.37 5.33 8.27
C ASN A 77 1.03 4.76 8.74
N THR A 78 0.99 4.21 9.95
CA THR A 78 -0.24 3.62 10.51
C THR A 78 -1.36 4.65 10.72
N VAL A 79 -1.03 5.94 10.90
CA VAL A 79 -2.00 7.01 11.18
C VAL A 79 -2.93 7.29 10.00
N GLU A 80 -2.43 7.24 8.77
CA GLU A 80 -3.25 7.46 7.58
C GLU A 80 -4.14 6.25 7.29
N PHE A 81 -3.59 5.04 7.34
CA PHE A 81 -4.36 3.82 7.09
C PHE A 81 -5.40 3.52 8.16
N GLY A 82 -5.19 3.98 9.41
CA GLY A 82 -6.18 3.89 10.47
C GLY A 82 -7.48 4.69 10.20
N ARG A 83 -7.54 5.48 9.13
CA ARG A 83 -8.77 6.17 8.68
C ARG A 83 -9.70 5.25 7.92
N VAL A 84 -9.19 4.16 7.34
CA VAL A 84 -9.95 3.25 6.49
C VAL A 84 -10.78 2.30 7.35
N SER A 85 -12.10 2.42 7.29
CA SER A 85 -13.00 1.51 8.01
C SER A 85 -12.87 0.07 7.48
N GLY A 86 -12.82 -0.91 8.39
CA GLY A 86 -12.69 -2.33 8.04
C GLY A 86 -11.27 -2.79 7.65
N LEU A 87 -10.30 -1.87 7.54
CA LEU A 87 -8.91 -2.23 7.30
C LEU A 87 -8.20 -2.58 8.62
N ARG A 88 -7.66 -3.80 8.69
CA ARG A 88 -6.78 -4.21 9.80
C ARG A 88 -5.37 -3.70 9.55
N VAL A 89 -4.80 -3.02 10.53
CA VAL A 89 -3.46 -2.41 10.44
C VAL A 89 -2.60 -2.87 11.60
N GLU A 90 -1.37 -3.28 11.31
CA GLU A 90 -0.35 -3.63 12.31
C GLU A 90 0.92 -2.79 12.11
N SER A 91 1.63 -2.52 13.23
CA SER A 91 3.00 -1.98 13.21
C SER A 91 3.96 -3.09 13.61
N TRP A 92 5.03 -3.27 12.83
CA TRP A 92 6.12 -4.20 13.16
C TRP A 92 7.40 -3.46 13.62
N TYR A 93 7.27 -2.19 13.98
CA TYR A 93 8.33 -1.30 14.46
C TYR A 93 7.77 -0.30 15.46
#